data_AF-A0A967FHF7-F1
#
_entry.id   AF-A0A967FHF7-F1
#
_cell.length_a   1.000
_cell.length_b   1.000
_cell.length_c   1.000
_cell.angle_alpha   90.00
_cell.angle_beta   90.00
_cell.angle_gamma   90.00
#
_symmetry.space_group_name_H-M   'P 1'
#
loop_
_entity.id
_entity.type
_entity.pdbx_description
1 polymer ?
#
loop_
_entity_poly.entity_id
_entity_poly.type
_entity_poly.pdbx_seq_one_letter_code
_entity_poly.pdbx_strand_id
1 'polypeptide(L)' 'ENAVDIPSSATDALGEAASEAGVYSAIGVIERDSQGGKGTLYCTLLYFNQQGKIIGKHRKLKPT' A
#
# COMPACT_ATOMS: atom_id res chain seq x y z
N GLU A 1 11.19 10.81 -2.69
CA GLU A 1 11.30 9.99 -1.46
C GLU A 1 9.96 9.66 -0.80
N ASN A 2 8.98 10.56 -0.75
CA ASN A 2 7.74 10.34 0.01
C ASN A 2 6.67 9.41 -0.61
N ALA A 3 7.03 8.61 -1.62
CA ALA A 3 6.11 7.70 -2.30
C ALA A 3 6.64 6.28 -2.29
N VAL A 4 5.72 5.33 -2.17
CA VAL A 4 5.95 3.92 -1.91
C VAL A 4 5.70 3.12 -3.20
N ASP A 5 6.64 2.26 -3.55
CA ASP A 5 6.43 1.25 -4.59
C ASP A 5 5.65 0.07 -3.97
N ILE A 6 4.82 -0.61 -4.76
CA ILE A 6 3.97 -1.70 -4.26
C ILE A 6 4.15 -2.91 -5.18
N PRO A 7 4.71 -4.04 -4.69
CA PRO A 7 5.23 -4.27 -3.33
C PRO A 7 6.58 -3.58 -3.06
N SER A 8 6.92 -3.35 -1.78
CA SER A 8 8.23 -2.87 -1.32
C SER A 8 8.48 -3.16 0.16
N SER A 9 9.70 -2.88 0.64
CA SER A 9 10.06 -3.00 2.07
C SER A 9 9.16 -2.19 3.00
N ALA A 10 8.65 -1.04 2.55
CA ALA A 10 7.68 -0.26 3.31
C ALA A 10 6.35 -1.01 3.46
N THR A 11 5.86 -1.66 2.39
CA THR A 11 4.64 -2.49 2.50
C THR A 11 4.86 -3.78 3.28
N ASP A 12 6.08 -4.32 3.28
CA ASP A 12 6.44 -5.50 4.07
C ASP A 12 6.40 -5.17 5.57
N ALA A 13 6.96 -4.04 6.00
CA ALA A 13 6.91 -3.60 7.39
C ALA A 13 5.46 -3.35 7.88
N LEU A 14 4.60 -2.81 7.02
CA LEU A 14 3.17 -2.65 7.33
C LEU A 14 2.45 -4.00 7.46
N GLY A 15 2.81 -4.97 6.61
CA GLY A 15 2.31 -6.33 6.68
C GLY A 15 2.75 -7.04 7.97
N GLU A 16 4.02 -6.93 8.34
CA GLU A 16 4.57 -7.47 9.59
C GLU A 16 3.81 -6.91 10.80
N ALA A 17 3.63 -5.59 10.88
CA ALA A 17 2.85 -4.97 11.96
C ALA A 17 1.40 -5.48 12.03
N ALA A 18 0.74 -5.69 10.88
CA ALA A 18 -0.61 -6.26 10.85
C ALA A 18 -0.63 -7.73 11.33
N SER A 19 0.41 -8.50 10.98
CA SER A 19 0.57 -9.89 11.39
C SER A 19 0.88 -10.03 12.87
N GLU A 20 1.77 -9.19 13.41
CA GLU A 20 2.12 -9.16 14.84
C GLU A 20 0.90 -8.82 15.71
N ALA A 21 0.07 -7.88 15.24
CA ALA A 21 -1.17 -7.53 15.91
C ALA A 21 -2.31 -8.54 15.66
N GLY A 22 -2.17 -9.44 14.67
CA GLY A 22 -3.21 -10.40 14.28
C GLY A 22 -4.48 -9.75 13.75
N VAL A 23 -4.37 -8.63 13.04
CA VAL A 23 -5.51 -7.82 12.58
C VAL A 23 -5.60 -7.71 11.06
N TYR A 24 -6.80 -7.43 10.56
CA TYR A 24 -6.95 -6.83 9.24
C TYR A 24 -6.66 -5.34 9.34
N SER A 25 -5.95 -4.79 8.35
CA SER A 25 -5.61 -3.36 8.33
C SER A 25 -5.86 -2.76 6.95
N ALA A 26 -6.29 -1.50 6.92
CA ALA A 26 -6.47 -0.71 5.71
C ALA A 26 -5.64 0.59 5.82
N ILE A 27 -4.61 0.73 4.99
CA ILE A 27 -3.60 1.80 5.12
C ILE A 27 -3.50 2.59 3.82
N GLY A 28 -3.64 3.91 3.93
CA GLY A 28 -3.44 4.85 2.82
C GLY A 28 -1.96 5.12 2.58
N VAL A 29 -1.52 5.05 1.32
CA VAL A 29 -0.15 5.37 0.88
C VAL A 29 -0.18 6.22 -0.38
N ILE A 30 0.92 6.93 -0.62
CA ILE A 30 1.19 7.54 -1.93
C ILE A 30 1.94 6.50 -2.75
N GLU A 31 1.24 5.86 -3.68
CA GLU A 31 1.81 4.86 -4.58
C GLU A 31 2.54 5.53 -5.73
N ARG A 32 3.77 5.10 -5.99
CA ARG A 32 4.48 5.44 -7.23
C ARG A 32 4.13 4.42 -8.32
N ASP A 33 3.76 4.91 -9.49
CA ASP A 33 3.51 4.04 -10.63
C ASP A 33 4.82 3.44 -11.17
N SER A 34 4.91 2.12 -11.15
CA SER A 34 6.03 1.39 -11.74
C SER A 34 5.83 1.10 -13.23
N GLN A 35 4.60 1.21 -13.75
CA GLN A 35 4.25 0.83 -15.13
C GLN A 35 3.97 2.04 -16.03
N GLY A 36 3.42 3.13 -15.49
CA GLY A 36 3.02 4.34 -16.24
C GLY A 36 4.08 5.43 -16.41
N GLY A 37 5.35 5.15 -16.08
CA GLY A 37 6.46 6.12 -16.07
C GLY A 37 6.80 6.62 -14.67
N LYS A 38 8.10 6.90 -14.43
CA LYS A 38 8.71 7.14 -13.10
C LYS A 38 8.23 8.40 -12.33
N GLY A 39 7.12 9.03 -12.71
CA GLY A 39 6.63 10.29 -12.11
C GLY A 39 5.18 10.30 -11.64
N THR A 40 4.35 9.32 -12.03
CA THR A 40 2.93 9.33 -11.68
C THR A 40 2.72 8.80 -10.26
N LEU A 41 1.93 9.53 -9.47
CA LEU A 41 1.59 9.19 -8.10
C LEU A 41 0.08 8.97 -7.96
N TYR A 42 -0.31 7.98 -7.15
CA TYR A 42 -1.70 7.72 -6.81
C TYR A 42 -1.90 7.71 -5.29
N CYS A 43 -3.06 8.21 -4.84
CA CYS A 43 -3.52 7.92 -3.49
C CYS A 43 -4.11 6.51 -3.48
N THR A 44 -3.49 5.60 -2.72
CA THR A 44 -3.81 4.18 -2.76
C THR A 44 -4.13 3.67 -1.36
N LEU A 45 -5.22 2.92 -1.22
CA LEU A 45 -5.57 2.16 -0.01
C LEU A 45 -5.12 0.71 -0.20
N LEU A 46 -4.27 0.23 0.71
CA LEU A 46 -3.83 -1.16 0.79
C LEU A 46 -4.59 -1.89 1.90
N TYR A 47 -5.00 -3.12 1.62
CA TYR A 47 -5.66 -3.99 2.58
C TYR A 47 -4.72 -5.13 2.94
N PHE A 48 -4.44 -5.31 4.23
CA PHE A 48 -3.64 -6.39 4.79
C PHE A 48 -4.53 -7.34 5.56
N ASN A 49 -4.26 -8.65 5.47
CA ASN A 49 -4.87 -9.66 6.32
C ASN A 49 -4.04 -9.89 7.60
N GLN A 50 -4.56 -10.74 8.49
CA GLN A 50 -3.92 -11.11 9.77
C GLN A 50 -2.60 -11.88 9.61
N GLN A 51 -2.25 -12.31 8.40
CA GLN A 51 -0.96 -12.94 8.08
C GLN A 51 0.01 -11.94 7.42
N GLY A 52 -0.32 -10.64 7.44
CA GLY A 52 0.50 -9.57 6.87
C GLY A 52 0.49 -9.50 5.34
N LYS A 53 -0.37 -10.27 4.65
CA LYS A 53 -0.43 -10.26 3.18
C LYS A 53 -1.32 -9.14 2.68
N ILE A 54 -0.88 -8.48 1.61
CA ILE A 54 -1.74 -7.57 0.84
C ILE A 54 -2.82 -8.40 0.13
N ILE A 55 -4.07 -8.18 0.49
CA ILE A 55 -5.25 -8.84 -0.10
C ILE A 55 -6.06 -7.92 -1.02
N GLY A 56 -5.70 -6.64 -1.10
CA GLY A 56 -6.36 -5.69 -1.97
C GLY A 56 -5.59 -4.38 -2.13
N LYS A 57 -5.82 -3.72 -3.25
CA LYS A 57 -5.28 -2.39 -3.57
C LYS A 57 -6.35 -1.57 -4.26
N HIS A 58 -6.61 -0.35 -3.78
CA HIS A 58 -7.58 0.56 -4.38
C HIS A 58 -6.97 1.95 -4.59
N ARG A 59 -6.85 2.38 -5.85
CA ARG A 59 -6.44 3.76 -6.21
C ARG A 59 -7.67 4.67 -6.18
N LYS A 60 -7.55 5.82 -5.50
CA LYS A 60 -8.61 6.85 -5.46
C LYS A 60 -9.00 7.25 -6.87
N LEU A 61 -10.25 7.03 -7.24
CA LEU A 61 -10.74 7.28 -8.60
C LEU A 61 -10.82 8.78 -8.92
N LYS A 62 -11.28 9.59 -7.96
CA LYS A 62 -11.44 11.03 -8.10
C LYS A 62 -10.58 11.76 -7.05
N PRO A 63 -9.48 12.42 -7.44
CA PRO A 63 -8.80 13.39 -6.58
C PRO A 63 -9.77 14.49 -6.15
N THR A 64 -9.62 14.97 -4.92
CA THR A 64 -10.48 16.03 -4.35
C THR A 64 -10.07 17.38 -4.88
#